data_AF-A0A7X1MGZ1-F1
#
_entry.id   AF-A0A7X1MGZ1-F1
#
_cell.length_a   1.000
_cell.length_b   1.000
_cell.length_c   1.000
_cell.angle_alpha   90.00
_cell.angle_beta   90.00
_cell.angle_gamma   90.00
#
_symmetry.space_group_name_H-M   'P 1'
#
loop_
_entity.id
_entity.type
_entity.pdbx_description
1 polymer ?
#
loop_
_entity_poly.entity_id
_entity_poly.type
_entity_poly.pdbx_seq_one_letter_code
_entity_poly.pdbx_strand_id
1 'polypeptide(L)' 'MACRFCKPLVSVYKRNQAPEGLATQRQLRAMGLSYGGLDVVAEVETLGPKSGYLYEIAKARQVRR' A
#
# COMPACT_ATOMS: atom_id res chain seq x y z
N MET A 1 -5.86 19.22 -10.29
CA MET A 1 -6.90 18.31 -9.76
C MET A 1 -6.50 16.87 -10.11
N ALA A 2 -5.88 16.14 -9.19
CA ALA A 2 -5.71 14.70 -9.31
C ALA A 2 -6.86 14.03 -8.56
N CYS A 3 -7.59 13.15 -9.24
CA CYS A 3 -8.74 12.45 -8.71
C CYS A 3 -8.30 11.56 -7.53
N ARG A 4 -8.45 12.03 -6.28
CA ARG A 4 -7.98 11.36 -5.05
C ARG A 4 -8.70 10.03 -4.73
N PHE A 5 -9.72 9.67 -5.52
CA PHE A 5 -10.57 8.50 -5.30
C PHE A 5 -11.05 7.81 -6.59
N CYS A 6 -10.50 8.14 -7.77
CA CYS A 6 -10.66 7.24 -8.91
C CYS A 6 -9.84 6.01 -8.57
N LYS A 7 -10.50 4.92 -8.16
CA LYS A 7 -9.89 3.61 -7.96
C LYS A 7 -8.98 3.36 -9.17
N PRO A 8 -7.65 3.42 -9.05
CA PRO A 8 -6.81 3.12 -10.19
C PRO A 8 -7.10 1.66 -10.55
N LEU A 9 -6.89 1.28 -11.81
CA LEU A 9 -6.88 -0.13 -12.21
C LEU A 9 -5.66 -0.80 -11.56
N VAL A 10 -5.73 -0.98 -10.25
CA VAL A 10 -4.64 -1.48 -9.41
C VAL A 10 -4.67 -2.99 -9.44
N SER A 11 -3.49 -3.59 -9.61
CA SER A 11 -3.35 -5.04 -9.62
C SER A 11 -3.82 -5.63 -8.29
N VAL A 12 -4.58 -6.71 -8.34
CA VAL A 12 -4.98 -7.48 -7.17
C VAL A 12 -4.07 -8.69 -7.04
N TYR A 13 -3.34 -8.77 -5.93
CA TYR A 13 -2.48 -9.90 -5.61
C TYR A 13 -3.17 -10.83 -4.61
N LYS A 14 -2.90 -12.14 -4.70
CA LYS A 14 -3.34 -13.07 -3.66
C LYS A 14 -2.55 -12.82 -2.38
N ARG A 15 -3.10 -13.29 -1.27
CA ARG A 15 -2.43 -13.28 0.03
C ARG A 15 -1.02 -13.89 -0.08
N ASN A 16 -0.02 -13.18 0.43
CA ASN A 16 1.41 -13.53 0.37
C ASN A 16 2.04 -13.56 -1.04
N GLN A 17 1.34 -13.06 -2.07
CA GLN A 17 1.87 -12.94 -3.44
C GLN A 17 2.16 -11.47 -3.82
N ALA A 18 2.35 -10.60 -2.83
CA ALA A 18 2.72 -9.22 -3.13
C ALA A 18 4.15 -9.18 -3.70
N PRO A 19 4.39 -8.44 -4.80
CA PRO A 19 5.72 -8.29 -5.36
C PRO A 19 6.63 -7.52 -4.41
N GLU A 20 7.94 -7.76 -4.55
CA GLU A 20 8.96 -7.04 -3.79
C GLU A 20 8.87 -5.53 -4.05
N GLY A 21 9.16 -4.72 -3.02
CA GLY A 21 9.05 -3.26 -3.09
C GLY A 21 7.65 -2.71 -2.77
N LEU A 22 6.63 -3.56 -2.65
CA LEU A 22 5.30 -3.18 -2.13
C LEU A 22 5.12 -3.63 -0.67
N ALA A 23 4.51 -2.76 0.12
CA ALA A 23 4.19 -3.04 1.51
C ALA A 23 2.77 -2.58 1.87
N THR A 24 2.15 -3.35 2.76
CA THR A 24 0.93 -2.93 3.45
C THR A 24 1.21 -1.78 4.43
N GLN A 25 0.18 -1.02 4.81
CA GLN A 25 0.31 0.04 5.83
C GLN A 25 0.93 -0.48 7.14
N ARG A 26 0.59 -1.71 7.53
CA ARG A 26 1.12 -2.34 8.74
C ARG A 26 2.63 -2.60 8.62
N GLN A 27 3.09 -3.05 7.46
CA GLN A 27 4.51 -3.29 7.19
C GLN A 27 5.29 -1.98 7.12
N LEU A 28 4.75 -0.92 6.48
CA LEU A 28 5.38 0.41 6.48
C LEU A 28 5.58 0.96 7.89
N ARG A 29 4.56 0.84 8.75
CA ARG A 29 4.66 1.26 10.17
C ARG A 29 5.74 0.47 10.93
N ALA A 30 5.83 -0.84 10.70
CA ALA A 30 6.88 -1.67 11.31
C ALA A 30 8.29 -1.26 10.86
N MET A 31 8.43 -0.73 9.64
CA MET A 31 9.67 -0.18 9.09
C MET A 31 9.95 1.27 9.51
N GLY A 32 9.08 1.91 10.31
CA GLY A 32 9.23 3.33 10.66
C GLY A 32 8.98 4.28 9.47
N LEU A 33 8.25 3.81 8.46
CA LEU A 33 7.89 4.56 7.26
C LEU A 33 6.44 5.08 7.35
N SER A 34 6.24 6.30 6.85
CA SER A 34 4.96 6.97 6.72
C SER A 34 4.37 6.73 5.34
N TYR A 35 3.09 6.35 5.30
CA TYR A 35 2.29 6.21 4.10
C TYR A 35 1.62 7.53 3.67
N GLY A 36 1.86 8.64 4.40
CA GLY A 36 1.19 9.91 4.18
C GLY A 36 1.44 10.48 2.79
N GLY A 37 0.37 10.60 1.99
CA GLY A 37 0.42 11.11 0.62
C GLY A 37 0.85 10.08 -0.43
N LEU A 38 0.91 8.79 -0.08
CA LEU A 38 1.10 7.73 -1.05
C LEU A 38 -0.22 7.34 -1.70
N ASP A 39 -0.20 7.16 -3.01
CA ASP A 39 -1.29 6.55 -3.75
C ASP A 39 -1.29 5.02 -3.56
N VAL A 40 -2.47 4.43 -3.59
CA VAL A 40 -2.64 2.97 -3.57
C VAL A 40 -2.19 2.42 -4.92
N VAL A 41 -1.26 1.47 -4.91
CA VAL A 41 -0.67 0.91 -6.15
C VAL A 41 -1.24 -0.48 -6.44
N ALA A 42 -1.62 -1.23 -5.41
CA ALA A 42 -2.19 -2.56 -5.53
C ALA A 42 -3.13 -2.88 -4.36
N GLU A 43 -4.03 -3.84 -4.59
CA GLU A 43 -4.81 -4.49 -3.54
C GLU A 43 -4.24 -5.90 -3.29
N VAL A 44 -4.32 -6.39 -2.07
CA VAL A 44 -4.05 -7.78 -1.72
C VAL A 44 -5.30 -8.40 -1.13
N GLU A 45 -5.67 -9.57 -1.63
CA GLU A 45 -6.77 -10.35 -1.07
C GLU A 45 -6.43 -10.75 0.37
N THR A 46 -7.37 -10.51 1.29
CA THR A 46 -7.25 -10.98 2.65
C THR A 46 -8.32 -12.02 2.92
N LEU A 47 -8.13 -12.86 3.95
CA LEU A 47 -9.15 -13.81 4.39
C LEU A 47 -10.35 -13.13 5.09
N GLY A 48 -10.39 -11.79 5.14
CA GLY A 48 -11.47 -11.03 5.74
C GLY A 48 -12.23 -10.19 4.71
N PRO A 49 -13.32 -9.52 5.12
CA PRO A 49 -14.19 -8.75 4.23
C PRO A 49 -13.53 -7.49 3.61
N LYS A 50 -12.25 -7.24 3.86
CA LYS A 50 -11.53 -6.05 3.40
C LYS A 50 -10.24 -6.44 2.69
N SER A 51 -10.03 -5.93 1.48
CA SER A 51 -8.72 -5.97 0.81
C SER A 51 -7.67 -5.22 1.62
N GLY A 52 -6.43 -5.70 1.60
CA GLY A 52 -5.28 -4.94 2.08
C GLY A 52 -4.80 -4.00 0.98
N TYR A 53 -4.50 -2.75 1.30
CA TYR A 53 -3.88 -1.83 0.33
C TYR A 53 -2.36 -1.91 0.39
N LEU A 54 -1.75 -1.97 -0.78
CA LEU A 54 -0.31 -1.98 -0.99
C LEU A 54 0.18 -0.63 -1.49
N TYR A 55 1.32 -0.23 -0.94
CA TYR A 55 2.00 1.02 -1.21
C TYR A 55 3.45 0.77 -1.59
N GLU A 56 4.03 1.64 -2.41
CA GLU A 56 5.45 1.57 -2.75
C GLU A 56 6.32 1.99 -1.56
N ILE A 57 7.22 1.10 -1.15
CA ILE A 57 8.20 1.36 -0.09
C ILE A 57 9.16 2.48 -0.52
N ALA A 58 9.57 2.47 -1.80
CA ALA A 58 10.52 3.45 -2.34
C ALA A 58 10.02 4.90 -2.29
N LYS A 59 8.70 5.11 -2.36
CA LYS A 59 8.08 6.44 -2.23
C LYS A 59 7.74 6.80 -0.79
N ALA A 60 7.75 5.83 0.12
CA ALA A 60 7.39 6.05 1.51
C ALA A 60 8.41 6.97 2.18
N ARG A 61 7.90 7.89 3.00
CA ARG A 61 8.74 8.86 3.69
C ARG A 61 9.09 8.34 5.06
N GLN A 62 10.31 8.57 5.53
CA GLN A 62 10.66 8.24 6.91
C GLN A 62 9.78 9.05 7.88
N VAL A 63 9.26 8.40 8.92
CA VAL A 63 8.56 9.11 10.00
C VAL A 63 9.58 10.01 10.69
N ARG A 64 9.45 11.32 10.49
CA ARG A 64 10.19 12.31 11.27
C ARG A 64 9.57 12.34 12.67
N ARG A 65 10.34 11.94 13.68
CA ARG A 65 10.01 12.14 15.09
C ARG A 65 10.26 13.58 15.50
#